data_AF-A0A5B8R2M4-F1
#
_entry.id   AF-A0A5B8R2M4-F1
#
_cell.length_a   1.000
_cell.length_b   1.000
_cell.length_c   1.000
_cell.angle_alpha   90.00
_cell.angle_beta   90.00
_cell.angle_gamma   90.00
#
_symmetry.space_group_name_H-M   'P 1'
#
loop_
_entity.id
_entity.type
_entity.pdbx_description
1 polymer ?
#
loop_
_entity_poly.entity_id
_entity_poly.type
_entity_poly.pdbx_seq_one_letter_code
_entity_poly.pdbx_strand_id
1 'polypeptide(L)'
;MFNLFFLSAKYGLIHASELIEPYEQVMTDERVSMLGANKVLVSKAQRHIQSMNYDAPLYLMLPKRYQKAFSELAGQAAGRFSQIVWERNKVSH
;
A
#
# COMPACT_ATOMS: atom_id res chain seq x y z
N MET A 1 -6.28 -10.49 -15.31
CA MET A 1 -4.96 -10.53 -14.66
C MET A 1 -5.09 -9.90 -13.28
N PHE A 2 -4.55 -10.53 -12.25
CA PHE A 2 -4.62 -10.03 -10.87
C PHE A 2 -3.29 -9.38 -10.52
N ASN A 3 -3.28 -8.09 -10.13
CA ASN A 3 -2.07 -7.38 -9.73
C ASN A 3 -1.89 -7.49 -8.21
N LEU A 4 -0.76 -8.04 -7.77
CA LEU A 4 -0.44 -8.21 -6.37
C LEU A 4 0.65 -7.22 -5.95
N PHE A 5 0.38 -6.49 -4.88
CA PHE A 5 1.32 -5.55 -4.28
C PHE A 5 1.54 -5.87 -2.81
N PHE A 6 2.78 -5.64 -2.36
CA PHE A 6 3.13 -5.68 -0.95
C PHE A 6 3.41 -4.26 -0.47
N LEU A 7 3.08 -4.00 0.80
CA LEU A 7 3.44 -2.75 1.44
C LEU A 7 4.64 -2.97 2.35
N SER A 8 5.77 -2.40 1.98
CA SER A 8 7.04 -2.47 2.69
C SER A 8 7.28 -1.21 3.53
N ALA A 9 7.81 -1.41 4.74
CA ALA A 9 8.25 -0.32 5.61
C ALA A 9 9.47 0.46 5.05
N LYS A 10 10.26 -0.16 4.15
CA LYS A 10 11.44 0.42 3.51
C LYS A 10 11.15 0.94 2.11
N TYR A 11 10.48 0.11 1.31
CA TYR A 11 10.33 0.32 -0.13
C TYR A 11 8.96 0.88 -0.54
N GLY A 12 8.06 1.11 0.43
CA GLY A 12 6.70 1.57 0.14
C GLY A 12 5.89 0.50 -0.57
N LEU A 13 5.08 0.89 -1.55
CA LEU A 13 4.27 -0.04 -2.33
C LEU A 13 5.12 -0.69 -3.43
N ILE A 14 5.26 -2.01 -3.39
CA ILE A 14 6.08 -2.81 -4.32
C ILE A 14 5.21 -3.82 -5.05
N HIS A 15 5.47 -4.01 -6.34
CA HIS A 15 4.80 -5.07 -7.11
C HIS A 15 5.41 -6.43 -6.76
N ALA A 16 4.63 -7.51 -6.82
CA ALA A 16 5.10 -8.86 -6.48
C ALA A 16 6.29 -9.38 -7.32
N SER A 17 6.53 -8.79 -8.49
CA SER A 17 7.67 -9.13 -9.36
C SER A 17 8.92 -8.29 -9.10
N GLU A 18 8.88 -7.33 -8.17
CA GLU A 18 10.01 -6.45 -7.87
C GLU A 18 11.05 -7.18 -7.00
N LEU A 19 12.30 -7.15 -7.43
CA LEU A 19 13.43 -7.65 -6.63
C LEU A 19 13.81 -6.60 -5.58
N ILE A 20 13.89 -7.03 -4.32
CA ILE A 20 14.29 -6.18 -3.20
C ILE A 20 15.41 -6.84 -2.40
N GLU A 21 16.26 -6.01 -1.80
CA GLU A 21 17.30 -6.47 -0.88
C GLU A 21 16.69 -6.86 0.48
N PRO A 22 17.27 -7.85 1.18
CA PRO A 22 16.88 -8.18 2.55
C PRO A 22 16.92 -6.96 3.48
N TYR A 23 15.95 -6.88 4.38
CA TYR A 23 15.86 -5.79 5.35
C TYR A 23 15.05 -6.19 6.59
N GLU A 24 15.35 -5.57 7.73
CA GLU A 24 14.66 -5.83 9.01
C GLU A 24 13.89 -4.61 9.54
N GLN A 25 13.33 -3.79 8.64
CA GLN A 25 12.55 -2.63 9.05
C GLN A 25 11.08 -2.99 9.22
N VAL A 26 10.52 -2.64 10.37
CA VAL A 26 9.11 -2.85 10.69
C VAL A 26 8.33 -1.55 10.50
N MET A 27 7.05 -1.66 10.12
CA MET A 27 6.15 -0.52 10.06
C MET A 27 5.83 -0.02 11.49
N THR A 28 6.39 1.12 11.86
CA THR A 28 6.08 1.89 13.08
C THR A 28 5.27 3.13 12.71
N ASP A 29 4.68 3.82 13.69
CA ASP A 29 3.91 5.05 13.41
C ASP A 29 4.82 6.19 12.90
N GLU A 30 6.05 6.27 13.40
CA GLU A 30 7.07 7.17 12.84
C GLU A 30 7.36 6.84 11.37
N ARG A 31 7.50 5.55 11.05
CA ARG A 31 7.76 5.10 9.68
C ARG A 31 6.61 5.45 8.74
N VAL A 32 5.36 5.32 9.19
CA VAL A 32 4.17 5.74 8.43
C VAL A 32 4.31 7.20 8.00
N SER A 33 4.62 8.09 8.95
CA SER A 33 4.81 9.52 8.66
C SER A 33 5.98 9.77 7.70
N MET A 34 7.11 9.07 7.90
CA MET A 34 8.26 9.17 7.00
C MET A 34 7.96 8.72 5.57
N LEU A 35 7.16 7.66 5.40
CA LEU A 35 6.75 7.15 4.09
C LEU A 35 5.88 8.17 3.35
N GLY A 36 4.89 8.77 4.03
CA GLY A 36 4.04 9.81 3.45
C GLY A 36 4.81 11.08 3.08
N ALA A 37 5.83 11.44 3.85
CA ALA A 37 6.71 12.57 3.55
C ALA A 37 7.71 12.29 2.41
N ASN A 38 7.98 11.01 2.10
CA ASN A 38 8.92 10.62 1.06
C ASN A 38 8.27 10.71 -0.33
N LYS A 39 8.47 11.86 -1.00
CA LYS A 39 7.92 12.15 -2.33
C LYS A 39 8.23 11.08 -3.39
N VAL A 40 9.39 10.42 -3.31
CA VAL A 40 9.79 9.38 -4.27
C VAL A 40 8.89 8.16 -4.11
N LEU A 41 8.69 7.70 -2.87
CA LEU A 41 7.85 6.54 -2.57
C LEU A 41 6.37 6.83 -2.84
N VAL A 42 5.89 8.02 -2.48
CA VAL A 42 4.53 8.48 -2.82
C VAL A 42 4.31 8.47 -4.33
N SER A 43 5.23 9.08 -5.09
CA SER A 43 5.13 9.14 -6.55
C SER A 43 5.16 7.74 -7.18
N LYS A 44 6.02 6.85 -6.70
CA LYS A 44 6.08 5.45 -7.15
C LYS A 44 4.77 4.73 -6.88
N ALA A 45 4.25 4.81 -5.65
CA ALA A 45 3.02 4.14 -5.25
C ALA A 45 1.82 4.65 -6.05
N GLN A 46 1.70 5.97 -6.21
CA GLN A 46 0.62 6.57 -7.02
C GLN A 46 0.70 6.13 -8.48
N ARG A 47 1.89 6.07 -9.10
CA ARG A 47 2.04 5.56 -10.48
C ARG A 47 1.59 4.12 -10.61
N HIS A 48 1.97 3.25 -9.66
CA HIS A 48 1.51 1.86 -9.67
C HIS A 48 0.00 1.76 -9.60
N ILE A 49 -0.64 2.53 -8.72
CA ILE A 49 -2.10 2.53 -8.58
C ILE A 49 -2.78 3.17 -9.80
N GLN A 50 -2.16 4.18 -10.41
CA GLN A 50 -2.74 4.89 -11.55
C GLN A 50 -2.71 4.12 -12.88
N SER A 51 -1.81 3.16 -13.03
CA SER A 51 -1.77 2.30 -14.21
C SER A 51 -2.77 1.13 -14.17
N MET A 52 -3.57 1.04 -13.11
CA MET A 52 -4.52 -0.06 -12.91
C MET A 52 -5.89 0.24 -13.51
N ASN A 53 -6.66 -0.83 -13.78
CA ASN A 53 -8.06 -0.73 -14.12
C ASN A 53 -8.88 -0.35 -12.87
N TYR A 54 -9.44 0.85 -12.84
CA TYR A 54 -10.24 1.36 -11.72
C TYR A 54 -11.64 0.75 -11.61
N ASP A 55 -12.15 0.11 -12.66
CA ASP A 55 -13.43 -0.59 -12.61
C ASP A 55 -13.33 -1.93 -11.87
N ALA A 56 -12.12 -2.46 -11.72
CA ALA A 56 -11.86 -3.66 -10.94
C ALA A 56 -11.81 -3.32 -9.43
N PRO A 57 -12.22 -4.24 -8.55
CA PRO A 57 -12.14 -4.02 -7.11
C PRO A 57 -10.69 -3.98 -6.60
N LEU A 58 -10.40 -3.05 -5.69
CA LEU A 58 -9.15 -3.00 -4.93
C LEU A 58 -9.33 -3.72 -3.58
N TYR A 59 -8.57 -4.77 -3.35
CA TYR A 59 -8.57 -5.51 -2.09
C TYR A 59 -7.40 -5.08 -1.21
N LEU A 60 -7.69 -4.58 0.00
CA LEU A 60 -6.69 -4.16 0.98
C LEU A 60 -6.65 -5.14 2.15
N MET A 61 -5.81 -6.16 1.98
CA MET A 61 -5.53 -7.24 2.95
C MET A 61 -4.32 -6.85 3.81
N LEU A 62 -4.46 -5.78 4.59
CA LEU A 62 -3.37 -5.17 5.37
C LEU A 62 -3.77 -5.03 6.84
N PRO A 63 -2.85 -5.25 7.80
CA PRO A 63 -3.07 -4.87 9.19
C PRO A 63 -3.30 -3.36 9.33
N LYS A 64 -4.02 -2.91 10.36
CA LYS A 64 -4.42 -1.49 10.55
C LYS A 64 -3.30 -0.47 10.35
N ARG A 65 -2.09 -0.75 10.85
CA ARG A 65 -0.95 0.17 10.69
C ARG A 65 -0.48 0.28 9.24
N TYR A 66 -0.50 -0.83 8.50
CA TYR A 66 -0.19 -0.85 7.08
C TYR A 66 -1.29 -0.20 6.25
N GLN A 67 -2.56 -0.32 6.66
CA GLN A 67 -3.65 0.44 6.05
C GLN A 67 -3.40 1.96 6.14
N LYS A 68 -2.95 2.45 7.30
CA LYS A 68 -2.56 3.86 7.47
C LYS A 68 -1.41 4.25 6.54
N ALA A 69 -0.34 3.47 6.49
CA ALA A 69 0.78 3.71 5.57
C ALA A 69 0.36 3.70 4.09
N PHE A 70 -0.58 2.83 3.70
CA PHE A 70 -1.12 2.82 2.34
C PHE A 70 -1.85 4.13 2.02
N SER A 71 -2.69 4.61 2.94
CA SER A 71 -3.40 5.87 2.76
C SER A 71 -2.45 7.06 2.57
N GLU A 72 -1.34 7.11 3.34
CA GLU A 72 -0.31 8.14 3.19
C GLU A 72 0.40 8.10 1.83
N LEU A 73 0.66 6.89 1.30
CA LEU A 73 1.40 6.72 0.04
C LEU A 73 0.53 6.87 -1.21
N ALA A 74 -0.66 6.29 -1.20
CA ALA A 74 -1.46 6.07 -2.39
C ALA A 74 -2.95 6.38 -2.23
N GLY A 75 -3.40 6.83 -1.06
CA GLY A 75 -4.83 7.02 -0.77
C GLY A 75 -5.57 7.89 -1.80
N GLN A 76 -4.92 8.96 -2.27
CA GLN A 76 -5.49 9.82 -3.32
C GLN A 76 -5.72 9.09 -4.65
N ALA A 77 -4.76 8.25 -5.08
CA ALA A 77 -4.89 7.48 -6.31
C ALA A 77 -5.88 6.31 -6.15
N ALA A 78 -5.86 5.66 -4.98
CA ALA A 78 -6.73 4.54 -4.66
C ALA A 78 -8.20 4.94 -4.57
N GLY A 79 -8.51 6.19 -4.19
CA GLY A 79 -9.87 6.73 -4.16
C GLY A 79 -10.59 6.77 -5.52
N ARG A 80 -9.89 6.47 -6.62
CA ARG A 80 -10.47 6.37 -7.97
C ARG A 80 -11.12 5.02 -8.28
N PHE A 81 -10.82 3.99 -7.49
CA PHE A 81 -11.38 2.66 -7.68
C PHE A 81 -12.88 2.67 -7.38
N SER A 82 -13.67 2.03 -8.23
CA SER A 82 -15.13 1.91 -8.07
C SER A 82 -15.52 1.18 -6.78
N GLN A 83 -14.64 0.29 -6.32
CA GLN A 83 -14.83 -0.50 -5.11
C GLN A 83 -13.49 -0.71 -4.39
N ILE A 84 -13.48 -0.43 -3.08
CA ILE A 84 -12.36 -0.75 -2.19
C ILE A 84 -12.87 -1.68 -1.09
N VAL A 85 -12.28 -2.87 -1.00
CA VAL A 85 -12.61 -3.89 -0.01
C VAL A 85 -11.53 -3.94 1.05
N TRP A 86 -11.88 -3.52 2.27
CA TRP A 86 -10.99 -3.60 3.43
C TRP A 86 -11.22 -4.90 4.18
N GLU A 87 -10.15 -5.63 4.50
CA GLU A 87 -10.28 -6.75 5.42
C GLU A 87 -10.64 -6.24 6.82
N ARG A 88 -11.83 -6.62 7.30
CA ARG A 88 -12.19 -6.46 8.72
C ARG A 88 -11.47 -7.55 9.48
N ASN A 89 -10.35 -7.22 10.12
CA ASN A 89 -9.72 -8.08 11.12
C ASN A 89 -10.78 -8.49 12.16
N LYS A 90 -11.34 -9.69 12.04
CA LYS A 90 -12.07 -10.33 13.13
C LYS A 90 -11.00 -10.73 14.14
N VAL A 91 -10.87 -9.94 15.21
CA VAL A 91 -10.11 -10.36 16.38
C VAL A 91 -10.94 -11.47 17.03
N SER A 92 -10.60 -12.73 16.76
CA SER A 92 -11.06 -13.84 17.58
C SER A 92 -10.29 -13.78 18.89
N HIS A 93 -11.00 -13.45 19.97
CA HIS A 93 -10.50 -13.53 21.34
C HIS A 93 -10.37 -14.99 21.80
#